data_AF-A0A9P5JSN0-F1
#
_entry.id   AF-A0A9P5JSN0-F1
#
_cell.length_a   1.000
_cell.length_b   1.000
_cell.length_c   1.000
_cell.angle_alpha   90.00
_cell.angle_beta   90.00
_cell.angle_gamma   90.00
#
_symmetry.space_group_name_H-M   'P 1'
#
loop_
_entity.id
_entity.type
_entity.pdbx_description
1 polymer ?
#
loop_
_entity_poly.entity_id
_entity_poly.type
_entity_poly.pdbx_seq_one_letter_code
_entity_poly.pdbx_strand_id
1 'polypeptide(L)'
;MVPVSVNGTSAAPPVSTAPEQPTTAPQPHPSQKWECAYVYAFIVKFTTLRKSIEGFETPMDLENALMLPSSDPVMVAILVGFIQNLKPATRDTEARVEKLLYNILEDFCNKENNRSIWWNEERRRNIHPLLGKEGGFFVLPWLEKLAILRQLVDWQLTYCVRIKDMLDLAWGVRAAKHQKKADKDANAPPPPEHPESRENIRLDPFGQDSTRKRYWVLDDSPRIYQSGNPWKAICPFDTLSSTREEFVGVVQDLKSRAPASTEDSAAGAKAKPRPKLEQGHLDLLNKLETEQLPRVDEEIVRAEKAKKRFEQKLLLAAQVESRGTRTRRTTKRPDYVYDFKEDEEEEIDEVSFLLVFLI
;
A
#
# COMPACT_ATOMS: atom_id res chain seq x y z
N MET A 1 50.20 -21.35 73.18
CA MET A 1 51.07 -21.95 72.15
C MET A 1 50.19 -22.38 70.98
N VAL A 2 50.56 -21.98 69.76
CA VAL A 2 49.93 -22.27 68.44
C VAL A 2 49.84 -23.81 68.21
N PRO A 3 48.78 -24.40 67.57
CA PRO A 3 48.55 -24.48 66.10
C PRO A 3 47.06 -24.33 65.67
N VAL A 4 46.65 -23.81 64.50
CA VAL A 4 46.84 -24.13 63.04
C VAL A 4 45.98 -25.30 62.50
N SER A 5 45.20 -24.96 61.45
CA SER A 5 44.47 -25.75 60.42
C SER A 5 43.10 -26.34 60.83
N VAL A 6 42.05 -26.44 59.98
CA VAL A 6 41.99 -26.84 58.56
C VAL A 6 40.72 -26.29 57.86
N ASN A 7 40.85 -26.01 56.55
CA ASN A 7 39.88 -25.85 55.46
C ASN A 7 38.40 -26.25 55.66
N GLY A 8 37.51 -25.40 55.15
CA GLY A 8 36.12 -25.73 54.78
C GLY A 8 35.72 -25.02 53.49
N THR A 9 35.93 -25.70 52.36
CA THR A 9 35.50 -25.29 51.02
C THR A 9 33.97 -25.43 50.92
N SER A 10 33.22 -24.33 50.83
CA SER A 10 31.78 -24.38 50.52
C SER A 10 31.57 -24.07 49.04
N ALA A 11 31.24 -25.11 48.28
CA ALA A 11 30.91 -25.04 46.88
C ALA A 11 29.66 -24.18 46.62
N ALA A 12 29.74 -23.30 45.63
CA ALA A 12 28.58 -22.61 45.07
C ALA A 12 27.71 -23.61 44.28
N PRO A 13 26.37 -23.46 44.30
CA PRO A 13 25.50 -24.34 43.54
C PRO A 13 25.69 -24.12 42.03
N PRO A 14 25.57 -25.17 41.19
CA PRO A 14 25.75 -25.05 39.76
C PRO A 14 24.62 -24.22 39.13
N VAL A 15 25.01 -23.19 38.39
CA VAL A 15 24.13 -22.41 37.51
C VAL A 15 23.57 -23.35 36.46
N SER A 16 22.26 -23.61 36.56
CA SER A 16 21.50 -24.33 35.54
C SER A 16 21.46 -23.49 34.26
N THR A 17 22.34 -23.82 33.31
CA THR A 17 22.28 -23.34 31.92
C THR A 17 21.10 -24.01 31.22
N ALA A 18 19.88 -23.54 31.49
CA ALA A 18 18.78 -23.71 30.56
C ALA A 18 18.91 -22.62 29.50
N PRO A 19 18.86 -22.94 28.19
CA PRO A 19 18.89 -21.93 27.16
C PRO A 19 17.63 -21.06 27.30
N GLU A 20 17.82 -19.75 27.51
CA GLU A 20 16.77 -18.75 27.35
C GLU A 20 16.24 -18.87 25.92
N GLN A 21 15.11 -19.53 25.75
CA GLN A 21 14.33 -19.39 24.54
C GLN A 21 13.83 -17.94 24.49
N PRO A 22 14.08 -17.19 23.41
CA PRO A 22 13.49 -15.88 23.26
C PRO A 22 11.97 -16.04 23.15
N THR A 23 11.26 -15.66 24.21
CA THR A 23 9.81 -15.40 24.20
C THR A 23 9.53 -14.15 23.37
N THR A 24 9.78 -14.21 22.06
CA THR A 24 9.20 -13.27 21.11
C THR A 24 7.86 -13.83 20.69
N ALA A 25 6.79 -13.29 21.27
CA ALA A 25 5.44 -13.48 20.73
C ALA A 25 5.47 -13.20 19.21
N PRO A 26 4.78 -14.00 18.38
CA PRO A 26 4.75 -13.78 16.95
C PRO A 26 4.28 -12.35 16.67
N GLN A 27 5.08 -11.59 15.92
CA GLN A 27 4.66 -10.24 15.55
C GLN A 27 3.38 -10.33 14.72
N PRO A 28 2.36 -9.50 15.02
CA PRO A 28 1.09 -9.57 14.32
C PRO A 28 1.28 -9.25 12.84
N HIS A 29 0.47 -9.85 11.97
CA HIS A 29 0.52 -9.53 10.53
C HIS A 29 0.15 -8.04 10.30
N PRO A 30 0.70 -7.36 9.26
CA PRO A 30 0.37 -5.95 8.98
C PRO A 30 -1.13 -5.66 8.84
N SER A 31 -1.92 -6.62 8.37
CA SER A 31 -3.39 -6.52 8.27
C SER A 31 -4.08 -6.28 9.62
N GLN A 32 -3.47 -6.65 10.73
CA GLN A 32 -4.03 -6.43 12.08
C GLN A 32 -3.66 -5.06 12.66
N LYS A 33 -3.09 -4.17 11.84
CA LYS A 33 -2.75 -2.79 12.21
C LYS A 33 -3.61 -1.81 11.44
N TRP A 34 -4.33 -0.95 12.16
CA TRP A 34 -5.14 0.11 11.56
C TRP A 34 -4.28 1.06 10.71
N GLU A 35 -2.98 1.22 11.04
CA GLU A 35 -2.04 2.02 10.27
C GLU A 35 -1.92 1.52 8.82
N CYS A 36 -2.00 0.20 8.59
CA CYS A 36 -1.93 -0.37 7.25
C CYS A 36 -3.18 0.01 6.44
N ALA A 37 -4.36 -0.14 7.04
CA ALA A 37 -5.62 0.31 6.47
C ALA A 37 -5.62 1.82 6.18
N TYR A 38 -5.05 2.62 7.09
CA TYR A 38 -4.94 4.06 6.96
C TYR A 38 -4.06 4.48 5.77
N VAL A 39 -2.86 3.89 5.66
CA VAL A 39 -1.94 4.15 4.53
C VAL A 39 -2.59 3.73 3.20
N TYR A 40 -3.22 2.55 3.16
CA TYR A 40 -3.90 2.08 1.96
C TYR A 40 -5.07 2.98 1.57
N ALA A 41 -5.92 3.38 2.52
CA ALA A 41 -7.04 4.28 2.27
C ALA A 41 -6.55 5.63 1.72
N PHE A 42 -5.46 6.18 2.25
CA PHE A 42 -4.85 7.39 1.71
C PHE A 42 -4.47 7.22 0.24
N ILE A 43 -3.83 6.11 -0.11
CA ILE A 43 -3.40 5.81 -1.47
C ILE A 43 -4.62 5.74 -2.41
N VAL A 44 -5.68 5.04 -2.02
CA VAL A 44 -6.91 4.90 -2.83
C VAL A 44 -7.63 6.24 -3.04
N LYS A 45 -7.67 7.08 -1.99
CA LYS A 45 -8.51 8.29 -1.96
C LYS A 45 -7.81 9.54 -2.53
N PHE A 46 -6.51 9.68 -2.32
CA PHE A 46 -5.78 10.93 -2.60
C PHE A 46 -4.70 10.80 -3.68
N THR A 47 -4.51 9.60 -4.23
CA THR A 47 -3.45 9.36 -5.20
C THR A 47 -3.95 8.52 -6.37
N THR A 48 -3.17 8.51 -7.45
CA THR A 48 -3.40 7.63 -8.61
C THR A 48 -2.53 6.37 -8.55
N LEU A 49 -1.84 6.09 -7.43
CA LEU A 49 -0.80 5.08 -7.35
C LEU A 49 -1.33 3.67 -7.62
N ARG A 50 -2.53 3.33 -7.15
CA ARG A 50 -3.20 2.04 -7.45
C ARG A 50 -3.37 1.79 -8.95
N LYS A 51 -3.54 2.86 -9.74
CA LYS A 51 -3.71 2.76 -11.21
C LYS A 51 -2.38 2.77 -11.95
N SER A 52 -1.32 3.35 -11.36
CA SER A 52 -0.04 3.54 -12.03
C SER A 52 1.01 2.48 -11.68
N ILE A 53 0.91 1.85 -10.52
CA ILE A 53 1.87 0.85 -10.06
C ILE A 53 1.42 -0.53 -10.52
N GLU A 54 2.20 -1.16 -11.39
CA GLU A 54 1.93 -2.55 -11.79
C GLU A 54 2.12 -3.50 -10.59
N GLY A 55 1.16 -4.39 -10.36
CA GLY A 55 1.20 -5.36 -9.25
C GLY A 55 0.65 -4.84 -7.92
N PHE A 56 0.17 -3.59 -7.86
CA PHE A 56 -0.43 -3.01 -6.66
C PHE A 56 -1.95 -2.82 -6.81
N GLU A 57 -2.70 -3.86 -6.51
CA GLU A 57 -4.14 -3.93 -6.80
C GLU A 57 -4.98 -3.88 -5.51
N THR A 58 -4.54 -4.59 -4.49
CA THR A 58 -5.29 -4.88 -3.27
C THR A 58 -4.51 -4.45 -2.03
N PRO A 59 -5.16 -4.28 -0.86
CA PRO A 59 -4.45 -3.99 0.38
C PRO A 59 -3.42 -5.07 0.75
N MET A 60 -3.68 -6.33 0.36
CA MET A 60 -2.75 -7.45 0.54
C MET A 60 -1.41 -7.21 -0.17
N ASP A 61 -1.40 -6.51 -1.30
CA ASP A 61 -0.15 -6.24 -2.04
C ASP A 61 0.74 -5.24 -1.26
N LEU A 62 0.14 -4.27 -0.55
CA LEU A 62 0.87 -3.41 0.40
C LEU A 62 1.42 -4.21 1.59
N GLU A 63 0.60 -5.09 2.16
CA GLU A 63 0.98 -5.94 3.30
C GLU A 63 2.17 -6.84 2.93
N ASN A 64 2.12 -7.48 1.75
CA ASN A 64 3.20 -8.31 1.22
C ASN A 64 4.48 -7.48 0.99
N ALA A 65 4.36 -6.31 0.36
CA ALA A 65 5.50 -5.42 0.12
C ALA A 65 6.18 -4.96 1.42
N LEU A 66 5.40 -4.73 2.49
CA LEU A 66 5.94 -4.37 3.81
C LEU A 66 6.75 -5.49 4.45
N MET A 67 6.35 -6.74 4.26
CA MET A 67 7.00 -7.90 4.87
C MET A 67 8.32 -8.28 4.21
N LEU A 68 8.57 -7.86 2.97
CA LEU A 68 9.80 -8.17 2.26
C LEU A 68 11.00 -7.42 2.86
N PRO A 69 12.11 -8.10 3.22
CA PRO A 69 13.30 -7.47 3.79
C PRO A 69 14.24 -6.84 2.73
N SER A 70 13.74 -6.64 1.51
CA SER A 70 14.49 -6.11 0.38
C SER A 70 13.69 -5.04 -0.36
N SER A 71 14.33 -4.38 -1.31
CA SER A 71 13.66 -3.43 -2.20
C SER A 71 12.60 -4.16 -3.04
N ASP A 72 11.35 -3.81 -2.83
CA ASP A 72 10.20 -4.29 -3.59
C ASP A 72 9.71 -3.18 -4.55
N PRO A 73 9.41 -3.49 -5.83
CA PRO A 73 8.98 -2.48 -6.80
C PRO A 73 7.73 -1.70 -6.39
N VAL A 74 6.76 -2.36 -5.74
CA VAL A 74 5.53 -1.68 -5.26
C VAL A 74 5.90 -0.70 -4.15
N MET A 75 6.71 -1.14 -3.17
CA MET A 75 7.16 -0.26 -2.08
C MET A 75 7.99 0.93 -2.59
N VAL A 76 8.91 0.70 -3.53
CA VAL A 76 9.70 1.77 -4.16
C VAL A 76 8.77 2.78 -4.83
N ALA A 77 7.82 2.32 -5.64
CA ALA A 77 6.92 3.21 -6.36
C ALA A 77 5.98 4.00 -5.42
N ILE A 78 5.51 3.39 -4.33
CA ILE A 78 4.76 4.09 -3.28
C ILE A 78 5.60 5.20 -2.66
N LEU A 79 6.84 4.90 -2.26
CA LEU A 79 7.74 5.90 -1.69
C LEU A 79 8.05 7.03 -2.68
N VAL A 80 8.29 6.71 -3.96
CA VAL A 80 8.48 7.71 -5.02
C VAL A 80 7.28 8.64 -5.09
N GLY A 81 6.06 8.10 -5.12
CA GLY A 81 4.83 8.90 -5.13
C GLY A 81 4.69 9.79 -3.91
N PHE A 82 4.99 9.26 -2.71
CA PHE A 82 4.92 10.04 -1.46
C PHE A 82 5.96 11.16 -1.41
N ILE A 83 7.19 10.86 -1.86
CA ILE A 83 8.27 11.85 -1.96
C ILE A 83 7.89 12.96 -2.94
N GLN A 84 7.32 12.61 -4.10
CA GLN A 84 6.87 13.58 -5.10
C GLN A 84 5.69 14.43 -4.60
N ASN A 85 4.77 13.87 -3.80
CA ASN A 85 3.70 14.65 -3.19
C ASN A 85 4.22 15.67 -2.17
N LEU A 86 5.25 15.32 -1.39
CA LEU A 86 5.86 16.21 -0.39
C LEU A 86 6.88 17.19 -0.99
N LYS A 87 7.58 16.78 -2.06
CA LYS A 87 8.59 17.59 -2.76
C LYS A 87 8.46 17.43 -4.29
N PRO A 88 7.47 18.11 -4.92
CA PRO A 88 7.17 17.94 -6.36
C PRO A 88 8.31 18.30 -7.32
N ALA A 89 9.24 19.17 -6.90
CA ALA A 89 10.38 19.60 -7.73
C ALA A 89 11.52 18.57 -7.81
N THR A 90 11.40 17.42 -7.13
CA THR A 90 12.47 16.42 -7.04
C THR A 90 12.55 15.58 -8.31
N ARG A 91 13.72 15.55 -8.95
CA ARG A 91 14.01 14.71 -10.12
C ARG A 91 14.73 13.42 -9.71
N ASP A 92 14.70 12.42 -10.58
CA ASP A 92 15.38 11.12 -10.42
C ASP A 92 15.06 10.44 -9.08
N THR A 93 13.77 10.48 -8.71
CA THR A 93 13.31 10.06 -7.38
C THR A 93 13.51 8.56 -7.16
N GLU A 94 13.29 7.75 -8.19
CA GLU A 94 13.40 6.28 -8.12
C GLU A 94 14.83 5.84 -7.79
N ALA A 95 15.83 6.34 -8.52
CA ALA A 95 17.24 5.99 -8.30
C ALA A 95 17.80 6.47 -6.95
N ARG A 96 17.12 7.42 -6.30
CA ARG A 96 17.59 8.10 -5.08
C ARG A 96 16.61 7.97 -3.91
N VAL A 97 15.67 7.03 -3.99
CA VAL A 97 14.52 6.93 -3.09
C VAL A 97 14.92 6.92 -1.62
N GLU A 98 15.93 6.14 -1.22
CA GLU A 98 16.37 6.05 0.19
C GLU A 98 16.99 7.34 0.70
N LYS A 99 17.88 7.95 -0.10
CA LYS A 99 18.53 9.22 0.25
C LYS A 99 17.51 10.35 0.35
N LEU A 100 16.54 10.39 -0.56
CA LEU A 100 15.48 11.39 -0.56
C LEU A 100 14.52 11.20 0.61
N LEU A 101 14.17 9.95 0.93
CA LEU A 101 13.38 9.60 2.10
C LEU A 101 14.07 10.05 3.39
N TYR A 102 15.36 9.74 3.56
CA TYR A 102 16.16 10.19 4.69
C TYR A 102 16.11 11.71 4.83
N ASN A 103 16.38 12.45 3.75
CA ASN A 103 16.38 13.92 3.77
C ASN A 103 14.98 14.50 4.09
N ILE A 104 13.90 13.86 3.64
CA ILE A 104 12.54 14.27 3.99
C ILE A 104 12.29 14.05 5.48
N LEU A 105 12.60 12.86 6.00
CA LEU A 105 12.45 12.56 7.41
C LEU A 105 13.26 13.54 8.29
N GLU A 106 14.50 13.85 7.89
CA GLU A 106 15.34 14.83 8.56
C GLU A 106 14.75 16.24 8.52
N ASP A 107 14.31 16.71 7.34
CA ASP A 107 13.68 18.00 7.19
C ASP A 107 12.45 18.15 8.08
N PHE A 108 11.52 17.20 8.05
CA PHE A 108 10.29 17.26 8.83
C PHE A 108 10.51 17.05 10.33
N CYS A 109 11.49 16.22 10.74
CA CYS A 109 11.83 16.08 12.15
C CYS A 109 12.48 17.34 12.74
N ASN A 110 13.24 18.10 11.94
CA ASN A 110 13.98 19.27 12.40
C ASN A 110 13.23 20.60 12.24
N LYS A 111 12.45 20.77 11.16
CA LYS A 111 11.79 22.05 10.83
C LYS A 111 10.52 22.28 11.62
N GLU A 112 9.86 21.22 12.07
CA GLU A 112 8.51 21.30 12.59
C GLU A 112 8.45 20.99 14.08
N ASN A 113 7.90 21.93 14.84
CA ASN A 113 7.60 21.73 16.26
C ASN A 113 6.35 20.84 16.47
N ASN A 114 5.88 20.19 15.40
CA ASN A 114 4.74 19.29 15.42
C ASN A 114 5.21 17.92 15.89
N ARG A 115 4.49 17.37 16.88
CA ARG A 115 4.81 16.08 17.48
C ARG A 115 4.49 14.97 16.49
N SER A 116 5.53 14.27 16.04
CA SER A 116 5.39 13.03 15.27
C SER A 116 5.22 11.83 16.22
N ILE A 117 5.03 10.64 15.65
CA ILE A 117 5.09 9.38 16.40
C ILE A 117 6.46 9.12 17.06
N TRP A 118 7.52 9.82 16.65
CA TRP A 118 8.86 9.73 17.24
C TRP A 118 9.22 10.96 18.09
N TRP A 119 8.21 11.69 18.57
CA TRP A 119 8.42 12.78 19.51
C TRP A 119 9.06 12.28 20.80
N ASN A 120 10.21 12.85 21.17
CA ASN A 120 10.85 12.57 22.44
C ASN A 120 10.60 13.74 23.41
N GLU A 121 9.89 13.47 24.51
CA GLU A 121 9.51 14.49 25.50
C GLU A 121 10.71 15.08 26.24
N GLU A 122 11.75 14.29 26.50
CA GLU A 122 12.95 14.75 27.22
C GLU A 122 13.76 15.74 26.37
N ARG A 123 13.93 15.43 25.08
CA ARG A 123 14.69 16.24 24.12
C ARG A 123 13.83 17.31 23.44
N ARG A 124 12.51 17.28 23.66
CA ARG A 124 11.51 18.17 23.03
C ARG A 124 11.69 18.30 21.52
N ARG A 125 11.98 17.18 20.86
CA ARG A 125 12.15 17.11 19.41
C ARG A 125 11.79 15.74 18.87
N ASN A 126 11.49 15.69 17.58
CA ASN A 126 11.34 14.42 16.88
C ASN A 126 12.69 13.73 16.69
N ILE A 127 12.74 12.42 16.92
CA ILE A 127 13.91 11.60 16.64
C ILE A 127 13.79 11.04 15.22
N HIS A 128 14.86 11.16 14.45
CA HIS A 128 14.90 10.61 13.11
C HIS A 128 14.84 9.07 13.13
N PRO A 129 13.87 8.42 12.46
CA PRO A 129 13.61 6.99 12.62
C PRO A 129 14.67 6.08 11.98
N LEU A 130 15.41 6.57 10.98
CA LEU A 130 16.50 5.82 10.35
C LEU A 130 17.87 6.10 10.98
N LEU A 131 17.95 6.94 12.01
CA LEU A 131 19.24 7.31 12.60
C LEU A 131 19.86 6.11 13.31
N GLY A 132 21.07 5.72 12.91
CA GLY A 132 21.78 4.57 13.48
C GLY A 132 21.24 3.21 13.03
N LYS A 133 20.39 3.17 12.00
CA LYS A 133 19.91 1.91 11.39
C LYS A 133 20.72 1.58 10.15
N GLU A 134 21.39 0.44 10.16
CA GLU A 134 22.14 -0.06 9.01
C GLU A 134 21.18 -0.65 7.95
N GLY A 135 21.46 -0.43 6.68
CA GLY A 135 20.68 -1.00 5.57
C GLY A 135 19.47 -0.18 5.10
N GLY A 136 19.25 1.03 5.61
CA GLY A 136 18.24 1.94 5.08
C GLY A 136 16.80 1.51 5.37
N PHE A 137 15.84 1.94 4.56
CA PHE A 137 14.41 1.71 4.80
C PHE A 137 13.99 0.27 4.50
N PHE A 138 14.53 -0.32 3.42
CA PHE A 138 14.05 -1.61 2.91
C PHE A 138 14.44 -2.80 3.79
N VAL A 139 15.48 -2.68 4.60
CA VAL A 139 15.94 -3.74 5.52
C VAL A 139 15.21 -3.69 6.87
N LEU A 140 14.45 -2.63 7.14
CA LEU A 140 13.73 -2.50 8.42
C LEU A 140 12.65 -3.56 8.62
N PRO A 141 12.33 -3.90 9.88
CA PRO A 141 11.12 -4.65 10.20
C PRO A 141 9.87 -3.96 9.65
N TRP A 142 8.90 -4.74 9.20
CA TRP A 142 7.67 -4.22 8.57
C TRP A 142 6.93 -3.20 9.45
N LEU A 143 6.97 -3.36 10.78
CA LEU A 143 6.31 -2.47 11.72
C LEU A 143 6.91 -1.05 11.67
N GLU A 144 8.23 -0.96 11.50
CA GLU A 144 8.93 0.31 11.40
C GLU A 144 8.72 0.96 10.03
N LYS A 145 8.73 0.15 8.96
CA LYS A 145 8.35 0.62 7.61
C LYS A 145 6.94 1.22 7.63
N LEU A 146 6.00 0.54 8.27
CA LEU A 146 4.62 0.98 8.39
C LEU A 146 4.51 2.27 9.21
N ALA A 147 5.24 2.38 10.31
CA ALA A 147 5.31 3.61 11.11
C ALA A 147 5.81 4.79 10.27
N ILE A 148 6.82 4.57 9.43
CA ILE A 148 7.32 5.58 8.49
C ILE A 148 6.27 5.96 7.46
N LEU A 149 5.63 5.00 6.79
CA LEU A 149 4.59 5.28 5.80
C LEU A 149 3.42 6.05 6.41
N ARG A 150 2.97 5.67 7.62
CA ARG A 150 1.92 6.37 8.35
C ARG A 150 2.30 7.83 8.59
N GLN A 151 3.52 8.09 9.07
CA GLN A 151 3.95 9.47 9.33
C GLN A 151 4.08 10.28 8.03
N LEU A 152 4.52 9.67 6.93
CA LEU A 152 4.54 10.32 5.60
C LEU A 152 3.12 10.66 5.12
N VAL A 153 2.12 9.82 5.41
CA VAL A 153 0.71 10.12 5.11
C VAL A 153 0.24 11.33 5.92
N ASP A 154 0.53 11.37 7.23
CA ASP A 154 0.16 12.49 8.10
C ASP A 154 0.75 13.83 7.58
N TRP A 155 2.01 13.81 7.15
CA TRP A 155 2.64 14.99 6.54
C TRP A 155 2.04 15.36 5.18
N GLN A 156 1.67 14.38 4.36
CA GLN A 156 1.01 14.66 3.08
C GLN A 156 -0.36 15.31 3.28
N LEU A 157 -1.17 14.81 4.22
CA LEU A 157 -2.46 15.42 4.56
C LEU A 157 -2.34 16.84 5.12
N THR A 158 -1.20 17.17 5.74
CA THR A 158 -0.98 18.48 6.37
C THR A 158 -0.33 19.49 5.42
N TYR A 159 0.64 19.06 4.61
CA TYR A 159 1.55 19.95 3.88
C TYR A 159 1.52 19.80 2.36
N CYS A 160 0.98 18.70 1.83
CA CYS A 160 0.85 18.58 0.38
C CYS A 160 -0.24 19.54 -0.10
N VAL A 161 0.19 20.60 -0.81
CA VAL A 161 -0.71 21.65 -1.32
C VAL A 161 -1.84 21.05 -2.17
N ARG A 162 -1.53 20.11 -3.07
CA ARG A 162 -2.54 19.44 -3.90
C ARG A 162 -3.62 18.75 -3.07
N ILE A 163 -3.23 18.03 -2.02
CA ILE A 163 -4.16 17.27 -1.18
C ILE A 163 -5.01 18.23 -0.35
N LYS A 164 -4.39 19.29 0.17
CA LYS A 164 -5.11 20.34 0.87
C LYS A 164 -6.12 21.04 -0.04
N ASP A 165 -5.73 21.37 -1.27
CA ASP A 165 -6.63 21.99 -2.26
C ASP A 165 -7.81 21.08 -2.62
N MET A 166 -7.58 19.76 -2.69
CA MET A 166 -8.60 18.75 -2.91
C MET A 166 -9.59 18.68 -1.73
N LEU A 167 -9.08 18.73 -0.49
CA LEU A 167 -9.90 18.81 0.72
C LEU A 167 -10.69 20.13 0.79
N ASP A 168 -10.04 21.26 0.53
CA ASP A 168 -10.68 22.58 0.54
C ASP A 168 -11.77 22.68 -0.53
N LEU A 169 -11.58 22.04 -1.69
CA LEU A 169 -12.58 21.92 -2.75
C LEU A 169 -13.77 21.06 -2.30
N ALA A 170 -13.50 19.86 -1.77
CA ALA A 170 -14.54 18.91 -1.37
C ALA A 170 -15.42 19.44 -0.22
N TRP A 171 -14.88 20.28 0.66
CA TRP A 171 -15.63 20.92 1.74
C TRP A 171 -16.09 22.35 1.43
N GLY A 172 -15.75 22.91 0.27
CA GLY A 172 -16.12 24.28 -0.12
C GLY A 172 -15.51 25.37 0.79
N VAL A 173 -14.33 25.10 1.37
CA VAL A 173 -13.68 25.97 2.39
C VAL A 173 -12.81 27.06 1.76
N ARG A 174 -12.69 27.12 0.42
CA ARG A 174 -11.94 28.18 -0.27
C ARG A 174 -12.45 29.55 0.18
N ALA A 175 -11.55 30.36 0.72
CA ALA A 175 -11.89 31.62 1.37
C ALA A 175 -12.64 32.55 0.40
N ALA A 176 -13.96 32.62 0.54
CA ALA A 176 -14.86 33.46 -0.25
C ALA A 176 -14.75 34.96 0.06
N LYS A 177 -13.60 35.42 0.58
CA LYS A 177 -13.37 36.83 0.88
C LYS A 177 -13.07 37.54 -0.45
N HIS A 178 -14.10 38.17 -1.02
CA HIS A 178 -14.08 39.02 -2.24
C HIS A 178 -14.24 38.32 -3.60
N GLN A 179 -15.04 37.26 -3.69
CA GLN A 179 -15.30 36.59 -4.96
C GLN A 179 -16.66 36.99 -5.57
N LYS A 180 -16.68 37.23 -6.89
CA LYS A 180 -17.89 37.62 -7.63
C LYS A 180 -18.86 36.43 -7.66
N LYS A 181 -20.15 36.69 -7.92
CA LYS A 181 -21.20 35.65 -7.88
C LYS A 181 -20.88 34.43 -8.77
N ALA A 182 -20.20 34.64 -9.90
CA ALA A 182 -19.74 33.56 -10.78
C ALA A 182 -18.65 32.66 -10.16
N ASP A 183 -17.80 33.22 -9.30
CA ASP A 183 -16.74 32.47 -8.63
C ASP A 183 -17.27 31.70 -7.39
N LYS A 184 -18.44 32.08 -6.87
CA LYS A 184 -19.14 31.30 -5.83
C LYS A 184 -19.62 29.95 -6.33
N ASP A 185 -20.13 29.91 -7.57
CA ASP A 185 -20.57 28.65 -8.20
C ASP A 185 -19.37 27.75 -8.53
N ALA A 186 -18.21 28.34 -8.85
CA ALA A 186 -16.96 27.61 -9.06
C ALA A 186 -16.32 27.03 -7.77
N ASN A 187 -16.72 27.52 -6.59
CA ASN A 187 -16.25 27.02 -5.29
C ASN A 187 -17.29 26.16 -4.56
N ALA A 188 -18.42 25.85 -5.21
CA ALA A 188 -19.35 24.89 -4.66
C ALA A 188 -18.67 23.50 -4.57
N PRO A 189 -18.90 22.74 -3.48
CA PRO A 189 -18.47 21.35 -3.42
C PRO A 189 -18.93 20.60 -4.67
N PRO A 190 -18.05 19.78 -5.28
CA PRO A 190 -18.42 19.04 -6.48
C PRO A 190 -19.51 18.00 -6.17
N PRO A 191 -20.31 17.61 -7.18
CA PRO A 191 -21.38 16.63 -6.98
C PRO A 191 -20.81 15.26 -6.56
N PRO A 192 -21.62 14.38 -5.94
CA PRO A 192 -21.16 13.10 -5.38
C PRO A 192 -20.42 12.20 -6.38
N GLU A 193 -20.77 12.28 -7.66
CA GLU A 193 -20.18 11.49 -8.75
C GLU A 193 -18.75 11.93 -9.10
N HIS A 194 -18.33 13.14 -8.73
CA HIS A 194 -17.00 13.64 -9.03
C HIS A 194 -15.93 12.90 -8.19
N PRO A 195 -14.77 12.49 -8.76
CA PRO A 195 -13.74 11.76 -8.01
C PRO A 195 -13.25 12.50 -6.75
N GLU A 196 -13.22 13.82 -6.80
CA GLU A 196 -12.82 14.69 -5.68
C GLU A 196 -14.04 15.18 -4.85
N SER A 197 -15.17 14.46 -4.91
CA SER A 197 -16.32 14.73 -4.06
C SER A 197 -16.04 14.40 -2.61
N ARG A 198 -16.80 15.04 -1.72
CA ARG A 198 -16.73 14.76 -0.29
C ARG A 198 -17.06 13.30 0.00
N GLU A 199 -18.03 12.73 -0.71
CA GLU A 199 -18.46 11.33 -0.60
C GLU A 199 -17.32 10.39 -1.02
N ASN A 200 -16.58 10.74 -2.07
CA ASN A 200 -15.49 9.92 -2.56
C ASN A 200 -14.22 10.03 -1.71
N ILE A 201 -13.93 11.18 -1.12
CA ILE A 201 -12.71 11.40 -0.31
C ILE A 201 -12.90 10.97 1.15
N ARG A 202 -14.12 11.08 1.68
CA ARG A 202 -14.43 10.71 3.06
C ARG A 202 -14.35 9.19 3.25
N LEU A 203 -13.85 8.77 4.41
CA LEU A 203 -13.88 7.39 4.86
C LEU A 203 -14.87 7.25 6.01
N ASP A 204 -16.08 6.80 5.70
CA ASP A 204 -17.09 6.46 6.69
C ASP A 204 -17.17 4.94 6.90
N PRO A 205 -17.63 4.47 8.08
CA PRO A 205 -17.95 3.07 8.26
C PRO A 205 -18.99 2.63 7.22
N PHE A 206 -18.76 1.47 6.62
CA PHE A 206 -19.67 0.87 5.66
C PHE A 206 -21.03 0.57 6.32
N GLY A 207 -20.99 0.15 7.57
CA GLY A 207 -22.16 0.02 8.44
C GLY A 207 -21.80 -0.39 9.86
N GLN A 208 -22.83 -0.70 10.65
CA GLN A 208 -22.69 -1.08 12.05
C GLN A 208 -23.63 -2.24 12.36
N ASP A 209 -23.16 -3.22 13.13
CA ASP A 209 -23.99 -4.35 13.56
C ASP A 209 -24.86 -4.02 14.80
N SER A 210 -25.69 -4.98 15.21
CA SER A 210 -26.52 -4.87 16.42
C SER A 210 -25.69 -4.74 17.71
N THR A 211 -24.44 -5.20 17.69
CA THR A 211 -23.48 -5.09 18.81
C THR A 211 -22.65 -3.81 18.81
N ARG A 212 -22.97 -2.87 17.90
CA ARG A 212 -22.30 -1.57 17.71
C ARG A 212 -20.87 -1.66 17.19
N LYS A 213 -20.44 -2.80 16.66
CA LYS A 213 -19.18 -2.94 15.94
C LYS A 213 -19.31 -2.32 14.55
N ARG A 214 -18.29 -1.54 14.16
CA ARG A 214 -18.25 -0.85 12.87
C ARG A 214 -17.52 -1.69 11.86
N TYR A 215 -18.06 -1.76 10.66
CA TYR A 215 -17.47 -2.48 9.54
C TYR A 215 -16.94 -1.46 8.54
N TRP A 216 -15.76 -1.72 7.99
CA TRP A 216 -15.07 -0.83 7.06
C TRP A 216 -14.68 -1.59 5.81
N VAL A 217 -14.88 -0.93 4.68
CA VAL A 217 -14.50 -1.37 3.35
C VAL A 217 -13.79 -0.17 2.72
N LEU A 218 -12.56 -0.37 2.25
CA LEU A 218 -11.73 0.74 1.76
C LEU A 218 -11.78 0.89 0.23
N ASP A 219 -11.99 -0.21 -0.45
CA ASP A 219 -12.03 -0.35 -1.91
C ASP A 219 -12.90 -1.56 -2.30
N ASP A 220 -12.88 -1.94 -3.56
CA ASP A 220 -13.65 -3.07 -4.08
C ASP A 220 -12.97 -4.44 -3.82
N SER A 221 -11.92 -4.51 -3.01
CA SER A 221 -11.26 -5.76 -2.65
C SER A 221 -12.13 -6.57 -1.65
N PRO A 222 -11.90 -7.90 -1.50
CA PRO A 222 -12.60 -8.72 -0.51
C PRO A 222 -12.26 -8.37 0.96
N ARG A 223 -11.51 -7.30 1.21
CA ARG A 223 -11.03 -6.90 2.52
C ARG A 223 -12.14 -6.22 3.34
N ILE A 224 -12.53 -6.85 4.44
CA ILE A 224 -13.38 -6.24 5.48
C ILE A 224 -12.56 -6.02 6.75
N TYR A 225 -12.66 -4.83 7.31
CA TYR A 225 -12.17 -4.53 8.65
C TYR A 225 -13.32 -4.33 9.63
N GLN A 226 -13.06 -4.63 10.89
CA GLN A 226 -13.97 -4.39 11.99
C GLN A 226 -13.27 -3.53 13.03
N SER A 227 -13.99 -2.54 13.57
CA SER A 227 -13.51 -1.78 14.72
C SER A 227 -14.53 -1.64 15.83
N GLY A 228 -13.99 -1.43 17.03
CA GLY A 228 -14.77 -1.13 18.22
C GLY A 228 -15.24 0.34 18.27
N ASN A 229 -15.37 0.86 19.49
CA ASN A 229 -15.71 2.26 19.70
C ASN A 229 -14.42 3.12 19.70
N PRO A 230 -14.23 4.06 18.75
CA PRO A 230 -13.03 4.87 18.66
C PRO A 230 -12.87 5.83 19.84
N TRP A 231 -13.93 6.07 20.62
CA TRP A 231 -13.89 6.89 21.83
C TRP A 231 -13.42 6.13 23.07
N LYS A 232 -13.17 4.81 22.96
CA LYS A 232 -12.56 4.02 24.03
C LYS A 232 -11.04 4.04 23.86
N ALA A 233 -10.32 4.06 24.98
CA ALA A 233 -8.85 4.06 25.00
C ALA A 233 -8.24 2.87 24.23
N ILE A 234 -8.92 1.72 24.27
CA ILE A 234 -8.61 0.56 23.43
C ILE A 234 -9.73 0.42 22.41
N CYS A 235 -9.41 0.68 21.15
CA CYS A 235 -10.28 0.42 20.01
C CYS A 235 -9.61 -0.65 19.14
N PRO A 236 -9.97 -1.94 19.27
CA PRO A 236 -9.43 -2.96 18.38
C PRO A 236 -9.84 -2.65 16.93
N PHE A 237 -8.97 -3.00 16.01
CA PHE A 237 -9.14 -2.87 14.57
C PHE A 237 -8.66 -4.18 13.93
N ASP A 238 -9.61 -5.04 13.63
CA ASP A 238 -9.35 -6.42 13.24
C ASP A 238 -9.68 -6.62 11.76
N THR A 239 -8.87 -7.40 11.08
CA THR A 239 -9.16 -7.83 9.72
C THR A 239 -10.03 -9.09 9.77
N LEU A 240 -11.18 -9.06 9.10
CA LEU A 240 -12.14 -10.16 9.07
C LEU A 240 -12.04 -11.02 7.81
N SER A 241 -11.71 -10.44 6.67
CA SER A 241 -11.62 -11.15 5.39
C SER A 241 -10.51 -10.61 4.50
N SER A 242 -9.92 -11.50 3.72
CA SER A 242 -8.88 -11.27 2.70
C SER A 242 -9.22 -11.97 1.38
N THR A 243 -10.10 -12.97 1.43
CA THR A 243 -10.54 -13.74 0.27
C THR A 243 -12.05 -13.64 0.11
N ARG A 244 -12.54 -14.07 -1.05
CA ARG A 244 -13.97 -14.15 -1.35
C ARG A 244 -14.69 -15.06 -0.37
N GLU A 245 -14.11 -16.20 -0.04
CA GLU A 245 -14.68 -17.20 0.86
C GLU A 245 -14.81 -16.63 2.27
N GLU A 246 -13.78 -15.94 2.75
CA GLU A 246 -13.81 -15.26 4.04
C GLU A 246 -14.85 -14.14 4.04
N PHE A 247 -14.96 -13.36 2.96
CA PHE A 247 -15.97 -12.31 2.82
C PHE A 247 -17.38 -12.89 2.93
N VAL A 248 -17.68 -13.96 2.18
CA VAL A 248 -18.97 -14.64 2.24
C VAL A 248 -19.21 -15.26 3.62
N GLY A 249 -18.16 -15.79 4.26
CA GLY A 249 -18.20 -16.27 5.64
C GLY A 249 -18.61 -15.18 6.63
N VAL A 250 -18.05 -13.97 6.51
CA VAL A 250 -18.42 -12.80 7.33
C VAL A 250 -19.89 -12.41 7.12
N VAL A 251 -20.35 -12.42 5.87
CA VAL A 251 -21.77 -12.14 5.55
C VAL A 251 -22.69 -13.19 6.15
N GLN A 252 -22.33 -14.48 6.07
CA GLN A 252 -23.11 -15.57 6.68
C GLN A 252 -23.11 -15.50 8.21
N ASP A 253 -21.99 -15.15 8.83
CA ASP A 253 -21.90 -14.93 10.27
C ASP A 253 -22.70 -13.68 10.71
N LEU A 254 -22.80 -12.65 9.88
CA LEU A 254 -23.70 -11.53 10.12
C LEU A 254 -25.18 -11.97 10.01
N LYS A 255 -25.54 -12.75 8.97
CA LYS A 255 -26.88 -13.32 8.82
C LYS A 255 -27.33 -14.16 10.01
N SER A 256 -26.45 -15.02 10.53
CA SER A 256 -26.77 -15.89 11.66
C SER A 256 -27.07 -15.11 12.95
N ARG A 257 -26.51 -13.90 13.07
CA ARG A 257 -26.71 -12.97 14.18
C ARG A 257 -27.78 -11.90 13.89
N ALA A 258 -28.43 -11.97 12.74
CA ALA A 258 -29.43 -11.00 12.35
C ALA A 258 -30.63 -11.08 13.31
N PRO A 259 -31.21 -9.93 13.70
CA PRO A 259 -32.46 -9.91 14.45
C PRO A 259 -33.56 -10.60 13.63
N ALA A 260 -34.44 -11.34 14.30
CA ALA A 260 -35.53 -12.08 13.64
C ALA A 260 -36.31 -11.15 12.69
N SER A 261 -36.63 -11.65 11.50
CA SER A 261 -37.39 -10.88 10.53
C SER A 261 -38.77 -10.56 11.14
N THR A 262 -39.26 -9.34 10.93
CA THR A 262 -40.61 -8.97 11.38
C THR A 262 -41.72 -9.70 10.64
N GLU A 263 -41.40 -10.53 9.63
CA GLU A 263 -42.38 -11.42 8.99
C GLU A 263 -42.79 -12.55 9.94
N ASP A 264 -41.90 -12.99 10.83
CA ASP A 264 -42.20 -13.98 11.88
C ASP A 264 -43.00 -13.38 13.05
N SER A 265 -43.13 -12.05 13.10
CA SER A 265 -43.84 -11.32 14.15
C SER A 265 -44.94 -10.43 13.57
N ALA A 266 -46.09 -11.08 13.35
CA ALA A 266 -47.44 -10.54 13.23
C ALA A 266 -47.96 -10.23 11.82
N ALA A 267 -48.49 -11.28 11.19
CA ALA A 267 -49.77 -11.18 10.51
C ALA A 267 -50.82 -10.61 11.50
N GLY A 268 -51.02 -9.28 11.49
CA GLY A 268 -52.19 -8.64 12.10
C GLY A 268 -51.98 -7.56 13.18
N ALA A 269 -50.75 -7.24 13.60
CA ALA A 269 -50.52 -6.16 14.58
C ALA A 269 -49.60 -5.09 13.98
N LYS A 270 -50.02 -3.81 14.07
CA LYS A 270 -49.25 -2.64 13.60
C LYS A 270 -47.77 -2.78 13.98
N ALA A 271 -46.93 -3.01 12.98
CA ALA A 271 -45.50 -3.24 13.17
C ALA A 271 -44.89 -2.08 13.96
N LYS A 272 -44.36 -2.37 15.15
CA LYS A 272 -43.58 -1.38 15.91
C LYS A 272 -42.35 -1.00 15.07
N PRO A 273 -41.96 0.29 15.05
CA PRO A 273 -40.76 0.71 14.35
C PRO A 273 -39.55 -0.04 14.94
N ARG A 274 -38.74 -0.65 14.06
CA ARG A 274 -37.55 -1.40 14.47
C ARG A 274 -36.57 -0.49 15.22
N PRO A 275 -35.86 -0.99 16.24
CA PRO A 275 -34.74 -0.28 16.84
C PRO A 275 -33.70 0.12 15.80
N LYS A 276 -33.16 1.33 15.91
CA LYS A 276 -32.19 1.90 14.95
C LYS A 276 -30.98 0.99 14.69
N LEU A 277 -30.54 0.24 15.71
CA LEU A 277 -29.39 -0.67 15.61
C LEU A 277 -29.73 -1.95 14.81
N GLU A 278 -30.96 -2.45 14.92
CA GLU A 278 -31.41 -3.59 14.13
C GLU A 278 -31.58 -3.21 12.66
N GLN A 279 -32.13 -2.02 12.41
CA GLN A 279 -32.19 -1.48 11.05
C GLN A 279 -30.78 -1.29 10.48
N GLY A 280 -29.85 -0.70 11.25
CA GLY A 280 -28.47 -0.53 10.82
C GLY A 280 -27.74 -1.84 10.50
N HIS A 281 -28.03 -2.91 11.26
CA HIS A 281 -27.48 -4.24 11.00
C HIS A 281 -28.01 -4.82 9.67
N LEU A 282 -29.31 -4.69 9.41
CA LEU A 282 -29.91 -5.14 8.15
C LEU A 282 -29.46 -4.30 6.96
N ASP A 283 -29.28 -2.99 7.13
CA ASP A 283 -28.74 -2.11 6.11
C ASP A 283 -27.29 -2.49 5.77
N LEU A 284 -26.46 -2.81 6.79
CA LEU A 284 -25.10 -3.32 6.59
C LEU A 284 -25.10 -4.61 5.77
N LEU A 285 -25.96 -5.56 6.14
CA LEU A 285 -26.07 -6.86 5.46
C LEU A 285 -26.52 -6.69 4.01
N ASN A 286 -27.54 -5.85 3.78
CA ASN A 286 -28.02 -5.54 2.44
C ASN A 286 -26.91 -4.91 1.59
N LYS A 287 -26.17 -3.92 2.10
CA LYS A 287 -25.06 -3.29 1.38
C LYS A 287 -23.93 -4.28 1.06
N LEU A 288 -23.57 -5.16 2.00
CA LEU A 288 -22.51 -6.13 1.78
C LEU A 288 -22.88 -7.15 0.68
N GLU A 289 -24.15 -7.56 0.63
CA GLU A 289 -24.63 -8.55 -0.35
C GLU A 289 -24.97 -7.97 -1.71
N THR A 290 -25.68 -6.86 -1.74
CA THR A 290 -26.22 -6.31 -2.99
C THR A 290 -25.29 -5.33 -3.66
N GLU A 291 -24.55 -4.52 -2.88
CA GLU A 291 -23.65 -3.51 -3.43
C GLU A 291 -22.21 -4.00 -3.51
N GLN A 292 -21.68 -4.55 -2.41
CA GLN A 292 -20.25 -4.85 -2.31
C GLN A 292 -19.85 -6.19 -2.93
N LEU A 293 -20.60 -7.28 -2.67
CA LEU A 293 -20.22 -8.61 -3.16
C LEU A 293 -20.06 -8.68 -4.70
N PRO A 294 -20.95 -8.09 -5.53
CA PRO A 294 -20.74 -8.07 -6.98
C PRO A 294 -19.47 -7.32 -7.39
N ARG A 295 -19.15 -6.20 -6.72
CA ARG A 295 -17.92 -5.43 -6.99
C ARG A 295 -16.67 -6.21 -6.61
N VAL A 296 -16.72 -6.94 -5.49
CA VAL A 296 -15.64 -7.84 -5.07
C VAL A 296 -15.40 -8.93 -6.11
N ASP A 297 -16.46 -9.53 -6.64
CA ASP A 297 -16.35 -10.58 -7.66
C ASP A 297 -15.72 -10.03 -8.95
N GLU A 298 -16.14 -8.85 -9.41
CA GLU A 298 -15.53 -8.17 -10.57
C GLU A 298 -14.06 -7.80 -10.32
N GLU A 299 -13.77 -7.30 -9.12
CA GLU A 299 -12.44 -6.83 -8.74
C GLU A 299 -11.43 -7.98 -8.62
N ILE A 300 -11.84 -9.13 -8.09
CA ILE A 300 -11.00 -10.34 -8.04
C ILE A 300 -10.61 -10.76 -9.45
N VAL A 301 -11.57 -10.82 -10.38
CA VAL A 301 -11.30 -11.17 -11.78
C VAL A 301 -10.34 -10.17 -12.42
N ARG A 302 -10.55 -8.87 -12.18
CA ARG A 302 -9.66 -7.82 -12.69
C ARG A 302 -8.25 -7.94 -12.11
N ALA A 303 -8.12 -8.11 -10.80
CA ALA A 303 -6.84 -8.24 -10.11
C ALA A 303 -6.08 -9.50 -10.53
N GLU A 304 -6.75 -10.65 -10.67
CA GLU A 304 -6.12 -11.88 -11.18
C GLU A 304 -5.62 -11.71 -12.61
N LYS A 305 -6.40 -11.04 -13.48
CA LYS A 305 -5.98 -10.75 -14.85
C LYS A 305 -4.76 -9.82 -14.88
N ALA A 306 -4.72 -8.82 -14.00
CA ALA A 306 -3.57 -7.93 -13.86
C ALA A 306 -2.33 -8.68 -13.36
N LYS A 307 -2.47 -9.52 -12.32
CA LYS A 307 -1.39 -10.37 -11.79
C LYS A 307 -0.83 -11.33 -12.85
N LYS A 308 -1.69 -12.05 -13.57
CA LYS A 308 -1.27 -12.93 -14.68
C LYS A 308 -0.53 -12.18 -15.77
N ARG A 309 -0.99 -10.98 -16.14
CA ARG A 309 -0.28 -10.14 -17.13
C ARG A 309 1.09 -9.71 -16.63
N PHE A 310 1.19 -9.35 -15.35
CA PHE A 310 2.46 -8.96 -14.75
C PHE A 310 3.45 -10.12 -14.67
N GLU A 311 3.01 -11.30 -14.21
CA GLU A 311 3.82 -12.53 -14.17
C GLU A 311 4.31 -12.93 -15.56
N GLN A 312 3.45 -12.84 -16.59
CA GLN A 312 3.84 -13.11 -17.98
C GLN A 312 4.93 -12.15 -18.48
N LYS A 313 4.85 -10.85 -18.15
CA LYS A 313 5.89 -9.87 -18.49
C LYS A 313 7.21 -10.21 -17.79
N LEU A 314 7.15 -10.56 -16.50
CA LEU A 314 8.34 -10.91 -15.72
C LEU A 314 9.03 -12.15 -16.30
N LEU A 315 8.26 -13.17 -16.68
CA LEU A 315 8.77 -14.38 -17.31
C LEU A 315 9.40 -14.10 -18.68
N LEU A 316 8.77 -13.24 -19.49
CA LEU A 316 9.33 -12.82 -20.78
C LEU A 316 10.64 -12.03 -20.61
N ALA A 317 10.70 -11.12 -19.63
CA ALA A 317 11.91 -10.36 -19.32
C ALA A 317 13.07 -11.28 -18.90
N ALA A 318 12.80 -12.25 -18.03
CA ALA A 318 13.78 -13.27 -17.63
C ALA A 318 14.24 -14.13 -18.84
N GLN A 319 13.33 -14.41 -19.78
CA GLN A 319 13.68 -15.12 -21.02
C GLN A 319 14.54 -14.26 -21.95
N VAL A 320 14.32 -12.95 -22.02
CA VAL A 320 15.16 -12.02 -22.79
C VAL A 320 16.56 -11.92 -22.18
N GLU A 321 16.65 -11.79 -20.86
CA GLU A 321 17.93 -11.72 -20.14
C GLU A 321 18.78 -12.99 -20.34
N SER A 322 18.15 -14.16 -20.26
CA SER A 322 18.83 -15.45 -20.53
C SER A 322 19.25 -15.63 -21.99
N ARG A 323 18.59 -14.97 -22.94
CA ARG A 323 19.00 -14.94 -24.36
C ARG A 323 20.11 -13.92 -24.64
N GLY A 324 20.19 -12.84 -23.85
CA GLY A 324 21.19 -11.77 -24.00
C GLY A 324 22.62 -12.15 -23.60
N THR A 325 22.81 -13.17 -22.77
CA THR A 325 24.14 -13.69 -22.37
C THR A 325 24.77 -14.62 -23.41
N ARG A 326 24.08 -14.92 -24.52
CA ARG A 326 24.66 -15.66 -25.63
C ARG A 326 25.50 -14.68 -26.47
N THR A 327 26.79 -14.56 -26.12
CA THR A 327 27.81 -13.79 -26.87
C THR A 327 27.59 -13.95 -28.36
N ARG A 328 27.27 -12.84 -29.02
CA ARG A 328 27.23 -12.73 -30.49
C ARG A 328 28.67 -12.97 -30.95
N ARG A 329 29.02 -14.22 -31.28
CA ARG A 329 30.23 -14.51 -32.05
C ARG A 329 30.07 -13.74 -33.34
N THR A 330 30.80 -12.64 -33.48
CA THR A 330 30.95 -11.94 -34.76
C THR A 330 31.52 -12.97 -35.74
N THR A 331 30.68 -13.47 -36.65
CA THR A 331 31.14 -14.25 -37.80
C THR A 331 31.81 -13.28 -38.77
N LYS A 332 33.02 -12.81 -38.44
CA LYS A 332 33.94 -12.38 -39.48
C LYS A 332 34.34 -13.67 -40.21
N ARG A 333 33.88 -13.82 -41.45
CA ARG A 333 34.36 -14.89 -42.33
C ARG A 333 35.89 -14.76 -42.38
N PRO A 334 36.67 -15.84 -42.16
CA PRO A 334 38.08 -15.84 -42.47
C PRO A 334 38.21 -15.56 -43.97
N ASP A 335 38.89 -14.46 -44.30
CA ASP A 335 39.16 -14.08 -45.68
C ASP A 335 40.32 -14.93 -46.18
N TYR A 336 40.01 -15.98 -46.96
CA TYR A 336 41.03 -16.78 -47.61
C TYR A 336 41.42 -16.07 -48.91
N VAL A 337 42.44 -15.24 -48.83
CA VAL A 337 43.12 -14.71 -50.03
C VAL A 337 43.92 -15.88 -50.62
N TYR A 338 43.40 -16.45 -51.71
CA TYR A 338 44.21 -17.29 -52.58
C TYR A 338 44.98 -16.37 -53.52
N ASP A 339 46.30 -16.32 -53.32
CA ASP A 339 47.25 -15.66 -54.21
C ASP A 339 47.41 -16.52 -55.47
N PHE A 340 46.48 -16.38 -56.42
CA PHE A 340 46.63 -16.94 -57.77
C PHE A 340 47.29 -15.90 -58.66
N LYS A 341 48.57 -16.18 -58.94
CA LYS A 341 49.33 -15.59 -60.03
C LYS A 341 48.59 -15.78 -61.35
N GLU A 342 48.61 -14.71 -62.14
CA GLU A 342 48.62 -14.60 -63.60
C GLU A 342 48.22 -15.87 -64.38
N ASP A 343 47.15 -15.76 -65.19
CA ASP A 343 47.33 -15.73 -66.65
C ASP A 343 46.02 -15.38 -67.39
N GLU A 344 46.21 -14.50 -68.39
CA GLU A 344 45.49 -14.37 -69.66
C GLU A 344 44.04 -13.80 -69.73
N GLU A 345 44.01 -12.55 -70.21
CA GLU A 345 43.16 -11.95 -71.25
C GLU A 345 41.92 -12.74 -71.73
N GLU A 346 40.73 -12.13 -71.59
CA GLU A 346 39.82 -11.94 -72.74
C GLU A 346 38.75 -10.86 -72.43
N GLU A 347 38.45 -10.13 -73.49
CA GLU A 347 37.74 -8.86 -73.64
C GLU A 347 36.20 -9.05 -73.69
N ILE A 348 35.43 -7.93 -73.75
CA ILE A 348 34.03 -7.80 -74.24
C ILE A 348 32.92 -8.09 -73.19
N ASP A 349 31.87 -7.29 -72.94
CA ASP A 349 31.43 -5.97 -73.39
C ASP A 349 30.44 -5.39 -72.36
N GLU A 350 30.19 -4.09 -72.53
CA GLU A 350 29.10 -3.25 -72.01
C GLU A 350 27.75 -3.94 -71.73
N VAL A 351 26.94 -3.32 -70.86
CA VAL A 351 25.64 -2.68 -71.24
C VAL A 351 24.76 -2.44 -69.99
N SER A 352 24.49 -1.15 -69.76
CA SER A 352 23.25 -0.53 -69.25
C SER A 352 22.83 -0.61 -67.79
N PHE A 353 23.08 0.52 -67.13
CA PHE A 353 22.08 1.23 -66.32
C PHE A 353 20.72 1.33 -67.04
N LEU A 354 19.62 0.97 -66.36
CA LEU A 354 18.42 1.82 -66.35
C LEU A 354 17.50 1.53 -65.15
N LEU A 355 17.40 2.57 -64.32
CA LEU A 355 16.23 3.05 -63.58
C LEU A 355 14.87 2.54 -64.10
N VAL A 356 13.99 2.03 -63.23
CA VAL A 356 12.54 2.31 -63.28
C VAL A 356 11.93 2.18 -61.87
N PHE A 357 11.42 3.31 -61.37
CA PHE A 357 10.41 3.44 -60.32
C PHE A 357 9.14 2.64 -60.68
N LEU A 358 8.46 1.99 -59.72
CA LEU A 358 7.05 2.28 -59.38
C LEU A 358 6.41 1.25 -58.43
N ILE A 359 5.70 1.84 -57.45
CA ILE A 359 4.62 1.33 -56.56
C ILE A 359 5.07 0.58 -55.30
#